data_AF-A0A4U0WU09-F1
#
_entry.id   AF-A0A4U0WU09-F1
#
_cell.length_a   1.000
_cell.length_b   1.000
_cell.length_c   1.000
_cell.angle_alpha   90.00
_cell.angle_beta   90.00
_cell.angle_gamma   90.00
#
_symmetry.space_group_name_H-M   'P 1'
#
loop_
_entity.id
_entity.type
_entity.pdbx_description
1 polymer ?
#
loop_
_entity_poly.entity_id
_entity_poly.type
_entity_poly.pdbx_seq_one_letter_code
_entity_poly.pdbx_strand_id
1 'polypeptide(L)'
;MADALATIYWDAKIDANDVEFVLAPAGTHPNSQMWSSQMLGNHTMWILDFDCCNTMSLDQAGIDQAAAAFYRNDPFYPRPASDNDADIALWRVFRPRFLESSRAILGHDSTLPRMMLDRLEQLGEERRRAVRSCSKEQS
;
A
#
# COMPACT_ATOMS: atom_id res chain seq x y z
N MET A 1 -6.79 3.22 1.29
CA MET A 1 -5.52 2.46 1.35
C MET A 1 -4.31 3.35 1.65
N ALA A 2 -3.97 4.36 0.83
CA ALA A 2 -2.78 5.20 1.05
C ALA A 2 -2.69 5.80 2.47
N ASP A 3 -3.80 6.36 2.98
CA ASP A 3 -3.86 6.95 4.33
C ASP A 3 -3.63 5.91 5.43
N ALA A 4 -4.24 4.74 5.26
CA ALA A 4 -4.11 3.63 6.20
C ALA A 4 -2.67 3.11 6.23
N LEU A 5 -2.07 2.86 5.07
CA LEU A 5 -0.68 2.40 5.00
C LEU A 5 0.30 3.43 5.57
N ALA A 6 0.12 4.72 5.29
CA ALA A 6 0.92 5.77 5.92
C ALA A 6 0.81 5.74 7.46
N THR A 7 -0.40 5.54 7.98
CA THR A 7 -0.63 5.41 9.43
C THR A 7 0.04 4.16 10.00
N ILE A 8 -0.13 3.00 9.36
CA ILE A 8 0.46 1.73 9.80
C ILE A 8 2.00 1.81 9.80
N TYR A 9 2.59 2.34 8.72
CA TYR A 9 4.04 2.44 8.59
C TYR A 9 4.65 3.46 9.55
N TRP A 10 4.05 4.65 9.70
CA TRP A 10 4.73 5.77 10.35
C TRP A 10 4.32 5.99 11.79
N ASP A 11 3.02 5.88 12.08
CA ASP A 11 2.48 6.10 13.41
C ASP A 11 2.56 4.80 14.23
N ALA A 12 2.06 3.69 13.68
CA ALA A 12 2.11 2.39 14.35
C ALA A 12 3.48 1.69 14.25
N LYS A 13 4.31 2.05 13.25
CA LYS A 13 5.64 1.46 13.00
C LYS A 13 5.57 -0.04 12.77
N ILE A 14 4.66 -0.46 11.91
CA ILE A 14 4.39 -1.85 11.54
C ILE A 14 4.54 -2.00 10.04
N ASP A 15 5.02 -3.15 9.56
CA ASP A 15 5.30 -3.41 8.14
C ASP A 15 4.07 -3.72 7.26
N ALA A 16 2.89 -3.80 7.86
CA ALA A 16 1.63 -4.15 7.22
C ALA A 16 1.66 -5.51 6.51
N ASN A 17 2.47 -6.46 6.97
CA ASN A 17 2.55 -7.79 6.37
C ASN A 17 1.24 -8.57 6.58
N ASP A 18 0.65 -9.00 5.47
CA ASP A 18 -0.60 -9.76 5.35
C ASP A 18 -1.88 -9.03 5.77
N VAL A 19 -1.87 -7.69 5.87
CA VAL A 19 -3.10 -6.95 6.21
C VAL A 19 -4.08 -6.91 5.05
N GLU A 20 -5.35 -7.19 5.34
CA GLU A 20 -6.44 -7.23 4.37
C GLU A 20 -7.33 -5.97 4.45
N PHE A 21 -7.67 -5.41 3.29
CA PHE A 21 -8.63 -4.32 3.17
C PHE A 21 -9.98 -4.86 2.71
N VAL A 22 -10.99 -4.79 3.58
CA VAL A 22 -12.31 -5.35 3.31
C VAL A 22 -13.34 -4.23 3.17
N LEU A 23 -14.11 -4.27 2.07
CA LEU A 23 -15.27 -3.41 1.90
C LEU A 23 -16.50 -4.09 2.50
N ALA A 24 -17.18 -3.38 3.38
CA ALA A 24 -18.37 -3.85 4.05
C ALA A 24 -19.56 -2.92 3.78
N PRO A 25 -20.81 -3.43 3.86
CA PRO A 25 -21.99 -2.57 3.84
C PRO A 25 -21.89 -1.45 4.88
N ALA A 26 -22.66 -0.38 4.68
CA ALA A 26 -22.83 0.63 5.73
C ALA A 26 -23.36 -0.04 7.00
N GLY A 27 -22.49 -0.19 8.00
CA GLY A 27 -22.81 -0.79 9.28
C GLY A 27 -23.51 0.20 10.21
N THR A 28 -24.07 -0.30 11.30
CA THR A 28 -24.67 0.50 12.38
C THR A 28 -23.66 0.98 13.42
N HIS A 29 -22.35 0.71 13.23
CA HIS A 29 -21.34 1.13 14.19
C HIS A 29 -21.31 2.66 14.25
N PRO A 30 -21.60 3.26 15.42
CA PRO A 30 -21.88 4.69 15.52
C PRO A 30 -20.69 5.60 15.17
N ASN A 31 -19.47 5.03 15.10
CA ASN A 31 -18.23 5.75 14.83
C ASN A 31 -17.51 5.29 13.55
N SER A 32 -18.08 4.37 12.75
CA SER A 32 -17.43 3.97 11.50
C SER A 32 -17.57 5.06 10.45
N GLN A 33 -16.46 5.49 9.86
CA GLN A 33 -16.49 6.44 8.75
C GLN A 33 -17.22 5.81 7.55
N MET A 34 -18.31 6.45 7.13
CA MET A 34 -19.10 6.00 5.99
C MET A 34 -18.59 6.68 4.72
N TRP A 35 -18.28 5.87 3.71
CA TRP A 35 -17.90 6.32 2.38
C TRP A 35 -19.04 6.08 1.38
N SER A 36 -19.05 6.85 0.31
CA SER A 36 -20.00 6.68 -0.78
C SER A 36 -19.25 6.62 -2.11
N SER A 37 -19.54 5.62 -2.93
CA SER A 37 -18.99 5.48 -4.28
C SER A 37 -20.10 5.14 -5.28
N GLN A 38 -19.88 5.47 -6.55
CA GLN A 38 -20.87 5.21 -7.60
C GLN A 38 -21.21 3.72 -7.75
N MET A 39 -20.23 2.84 -7.53
CA MET A 39 -20.40 1.39 -7.74
C MET A 39 -20.96 0.67 -6.51
N LEU A 40 -20.55 1.06 -5.31
CA LEU A 40 -20.89 0.33 -4.08
C LEU A 40 -21.96 1.02 -3.22
N GLY A 41 -22.35 2.25 -3.58
CA GLY A 41 -23.20 3.08 -2.74
C GLY A 41 -22.51 3.41 -1.41
N ASN A 42 -23.29 3.45 -0.33
CA ASN A 42 -22.77 3.69 1.01
C ASN A 42 -22.10 2.42 1.56
N HIS A 43 -20.85 2.54 1.97
CA HIS A 43 -20.02 1.43 2.43
C HIS A 43 -19.06 1.87 3.53
N THR A 44 -18.50 0.89 4.22
CA THR A 44 -17.38 1.05 5.14
C THR A 44 -16.20 0.21 4.66
N MET A 45 -15.02 0.48 5.18
CA MET A 45 -13.77 -0.23 4.89
C MET A 45 -13.16 -0.61 6.23
N TRP A 46 -12.80 -1.88 6.33
CA TRP A 46 -12.17 -2.48 7.49
C TRP A 46 -10.75 -2.89 7.10
N ILE A 47 -9.86 -2.86 8.07
CA ILE A 47 -8.53 -3.44 7.94
C ILE A 47 -8.47 -4.58 8.95
N LEU A 48 -8.20 -5.77 8.45
CA LEU A 48 -8.17 -7.01 9.21
C LEU A 48 -6.81 -7.70 9.03
N ASP A 49 -6.66 -8.79 9.77
CA ASP A 49 -5.52 -9.71 9.73
C ASP A 49 -4.17 -9.06 10.01
N PHE A 50 -3.85 -8.89 11.30
CA PHE A 50 -2.59 -8.31 11.77
C PHE A 50 -1.66 -9.35 12.39
N ASP A 51 -1.93 -10.64 12.23
CA ASP A 51 -1.18 -11.71 12.91
C ASP A 51 0.24 -11.91 12.37
N CYS A 52 0.46 -11.56 11.09
CA CYS A 52 1.74 -11.64 10.39
C CYS A 52 2.53 -10.33 10.39
N CYS A 53 1.97 -9.27 10.97
CA CYS A 53 2.58 -7.96 11.07
C CYS A 53 3.77 -7.94 12.03
N ASN A 54 4.83 -7.22 11.64
CA ASN A 54 6.02 -7.05 12.47
C ASN A 54 6.30 -5.56 12.70
N THR A 55 6.97 -5.26 13.82
CA THR A 55 7.52 -3.93 14.05
C THR A 55 8.52 -3.58 12.94
N MET A 56 8.54 -2.31 12.56
CA MET A 56 9.35 -1.77 11.48
C MET A 56 10.16 -0.57 12.00
N SER A 57 11.44 -0.49 11.63
CA SER A 57 12.28 0.68 11.89
C SER A 57 11.96 1.84 10.93
N LEU A 58 12.26 3.08 11.35
CA LEU A 58 12.09 4.26 10.51
C LEU A 58 13.39 4.59 9.76
N ASP A 59 13.89 3.62 9.01
CA ASP A 59 15.10 3.69 8.22
C ASP A 59 14.99 2.82 6.95
N GLN A 60 16.10 2.67 6.23
CA GLN A 60 16.15 1.87 5.01
C GLN A 60 15.75 0.40 5.25
N ALA A 61 16.14 -0.20 6.37
CA ALA A 61 15.84 -1.60 6.66
C ALA A 61 14.33 -1.81 6.86
N GLY A 62 13.68 -0.90 7.59
CA GLY A 62 12.23 -0.93 7.76
C GLY A 62 11.48 -0.70 6.44
N ILE A 63 11.96 0.23 5.61
CA ILE A 63 11.41 0.44 4.26
C ILE A 63 11.52 -0.83 3.42
N ASP A 64 12.67 -1.50 3.42
CA ASP A 64 12.84 -2.76 2.67
C ASP A 64 11.90 -3.86 3.16
N GLN A 65 11.70 -3.97 4.48
CA GLN A 65 10.76 -4.90 5.09
C GLN A 65 9.32 -4.62 4.66
N ALA A 66 8.83 -3.38 4.81
CA ALA A 66 7.47 -3.00 4.43
C ALA A 66 7.24 -3.08 2.92
N ALA A 67 8.24 -2.76 2.11
CA ALA A 67 8.13 -2.88 0.65
C ALA A 67 8.03 -4.36 0.22
N ALA A 68 8.76 -5.27 0.89
CA ALA A 68 8.62 -6.70 0.67
C ALA A 68 7.24 -7.23 1.11
N ALA A 69 6.70 -6.73 2.24
CA ALA A 69 5.34 -7.03 2.69
C ALA A 69 4.28 -6.54 1.68
N PHE A 70 4.39 -5.29 1.23
CA PHE A 70 3.48 -4.69 0.25
C PHE A 70 3.29 -5.53 -1.02
N TYR A 71 4.37 -6.15 -1.52
CA TYR A 71 4.32 -7.03 -2.70
C TYR A 71 3.94 -8.49 -2.40
N ARG A 72 3.95 -8.89 -1.13
CA ARG A 72 3.42 -10.19 -0.68
C ARG A 72 1.91 -10.14 -0.50
N ASN A 73 1.39 -9.00 -0.05
CA ASN A 73 -0.04 -8.82 0.19
C ASN A 73 -0.85 -9.04 -1.10
N ASP A 74 -2.08 -9.50 -0.90
CA ASP A 74 -3.08 -9.96 -1.88
C ASP A 74 -3.15 -9.13 -3.19
N PRO A 75 -3.53 -9.74 -4.34
CA PRO A 75 -3.53 -9.12 -5.66
C PRO A 75 -4.05 -7.69 -5.83
N PHE A 76 -4.90 -7.18 -4.94
CA PHE A 76 -5.54 -5.87 -5.04
C PHE A 76 -4.72 -4.70 -4.47
N TYR A 77 -3.51 -4.93 -3.99
CA TYR A 77 -2.59 -3.84 -3.67
C TYR A 77 -2.16 -3.09 -4.95
N PRO A 78 -1.96 -1.76 -4.89
CA PRO A 78 -1.47 -0.99 -6.02
C PRO A 78 -0.20 -1.62 -6.58
N ARG A 79 -0.07 -1.70 -7.91
CA ARG A 79 1.10 -2.30 -8.55
C ARG A 79 1.96 -1.23 -9.22
N PRO A 80 2.95 -0.67 -8.50
CA PRO A 80 3.90 0.27 -9.07
C PRO A 80 4.54 -0.28 -10.35
N ALA A 81 4.70 0.63 -11.30
CA ALA A 81 5.34 0.40 -12.59
C ALA A 81 4.66 -0.66 -13.50
N SER A 82 3.45 -1.15 -13.18
CA SER A 82 2.66 -2.02 -14.06
C SER A 82 2.49 -1.46 -15.48
N ASP A 83 2.34 -2.34 -16.48
CA ASP A 83 1.98 -1.98 -17.85
C ASP A 83 0.45 -1.96 -18.07
N ASN A 84 -0.33 -2.29 -17.04
CA ASN A 84 -1.77 -2.19 -17.06
C ASN A 84 -2.21 -0.74 -16.76
N ASP A 85 -3.03 -0.17 -17.64
CA ASP A 85 -3.53 1.21 -17.51
C ASP A 85 -4.29 1.46 -16.19
N ALA A 86 -5.02 0.48 -15.68
CA ALA A 86 -5.74 0.59 -14.41
C ALA A 86 -4.79 0.70 -13.22
N ASP A 87 -3.72 -0.12 -13.20
CA ASP A 87 -2.68 -0.05 -12.17
C ASP A 87 -1.92 1.28 -12.23
N ILE A 88 -1.61 1.76 -13.44
CA ILE A 88 -0.98 3.08 -13.65
C ILE A 88 -1.87 4.20 -13.11
N ALA A 89 -3.17 4.16 -13.42
CA ALA A 89 -4.13 5.13 -12.93
C ALA A 89 -4.27 5.08 -11.40
N LEU A 90 -4.31 3.88 -10.82
CA LEU A 90 -4.37 3.67 -9.38
C LEU A 90 -3.12 4.22 -8.69
N TRP A 91 -1.94 3.93 -9.21
CA TRP A 91 -0.67 4.43 -8.67
C TRP A 91 -0.57 5.96 -8.73
N ARG A 92 -1.06 6.57 -9.82
CA ARG A 92 -1.13 8.03 -9.98
C ARG A 92 -1.96 8.73 -8.90
N VAL A 93 -2.97 8.05 -8.34
CA VAL A 93 -3.78 8.55 -7.23
C VAL A 93 -3.15 8.20 -5.88
N PHE A 94 -2.65 6.97 -5.74
CA PHE A 94 -2.04 6.48 -4.51
C PHE A 94 -0.84 7.33 -4.08
N ARG A 95 0.10 7.58 -5.01
CA ARG A 95 1.37 8.26 -4.74
C ARG A 95 1.22 9.64 -4.08
N PRO A 96 0.49 10.62 -4.66
CA PRO A 96 0.33 11.92 -4.03
C PRO A 96 -0.40 11.83 -2.68
N ARG A 97 -1.40 10.95 -2.56
CA ARG A 97 -2.15 10.79 -1.32
C ARG A 97 -1.30 10.18 -0.19
N PHE A 98 -0.47 9.18 -0.51
CA PHE A 98 0.46 8.58 0.43
C PHE A 98 1.48 9.61 0.94
N LEU A 99 2.03 10.44 0.04
CA LEU A 99 2.96 11.52 0.42
C LEU A 99 2.30 12.55 1.33
N GLU A 100 1.08 12.98 1.00
CA GLU A 100 0.32 13.95 1.80
C GLU A 100 0.08 13.43 3.22
N SER A 101 -0.42 12.19 3.34
CA SER A 101 -0.71 11.57 4.63
C SER A 101 0.55 11.28 5.43
N SER A 102 1.63 10.85 4.77
CA SER A 102 2.91 10.62 5.44
C SER A 102 3.51 11.93 5.98
N ARG A 103 3.39 13.02 5.23
CA ARG A 103 3.85 14.36 5.66
C ARG A 103 3.08 14.85 6.88
N ALA A 104 1.79 14.54 6.99
CA ALA A 104 1.00 14.89 8.16
C ALA A 104 1.47 14.15 9.44
N ILE A 105 2.08 12.97 9.30
CA ILE A 105 2.56 12.15 10.43
C ILE A 105 4.04 12.45 10.76
N LEU A 106 4.90 12.46 9.74
CA LEU A 106 6.37 12.55 9.91
C LEU A 106 6.90 13.99 9.81
N GLY A 107 6.08 14.94 9.41
CA GLY A 107 6.51 16.31 9.10
C GLY A 107 7.09 16.46 7.68
N HIS A 108 7.38 17.72 7.31
CA HIS A 108 7.83 18.10 5.97
C HIS A 108 9.26 17.65 5.63
N ASP A 109 10.12 17.51 6.63
CA ASP A 109 11.56 17.27 6.43
C ASP A 109 11.92 15.78 6.28
N SER A 110 10.96 14.87 6.49
CA SER A 110 11.21 13.44 6.39
C SER A 110 11.34 12.97 4.95
N THR A 111 12.42 12.25 4.65
CA THR A 111 12.67 11.63 3.35
C THR A 111 12.05 10.23 3.21
N LEU A 112 11.65 9.61 4.34
CA LEU A 112 11.13 8.23 4.38
C LEU A 112 9.96 7.98 3.42
N PRO A 113 8.97 8.88 3.25
CA PRO A 113 7.85 8.63 2.35
C PRO A 113 8.28 8.52 0.89
N ARG A 114 9.28 9.31 0.49
CA ARG A 114 9.83 9.28 -0.85
C ARG A 114 10.68 8.03 -1.06
N MET A 115 11.53 7.69 -0.09
CA MET A 115 12.31 6.46 -0.11
C MET A 115 11.42 5.22 -0.23
N MET A 116 10.29 5.17 0.48
CA MET A 116 9.32 4.08 0.38
C MET A 116 8.74 3.95 -1.04
N LEU A 117 8.27 5.06 -1.63
CA LEU A 117 7.72 5.03 -2.99
C LEU A 117 8.74 4.63 -4.04
N ASP A 118 9.95 5.18 -3.95
CA ASP A 118 11.04 4.87 -4.87
C ASP A 118 11.41 3.37 -4.75
N ARG A 119 11.41 2.82 -3.53
CA ARG A 119 11.66 1.39 -3.30
C ARG A 119 10.55 0.50 -3.85
N LEU A 120 9.29 0.89 -3.66
CA LEU A 120 8.14 0.17 -4.23
C LEU A 120 8.22 0.14 -5.77
N GLU A 121 8.51 1.27 -6.40
CA GLU A 121 8.68 1.34 -7.86
C GLU A 121 9.81 0.45 -8.36
N GLN A 122 10.97 0.47 -7.68
CA GLN A 122 12.10 -0.39 -8.00
C GLN A 122 11.74 -1.88 -7.91
N LEU A 123 11.14 -2.32 -6.79
CA LEU A 123 10.72 -3.73 -6.63
C LEU A 123 9.69 -4.14 -7.69
N GLY A 124 8.79 -3.23 -8.07
CA GLY A 124 7.82 -3.47 -9.13
C GLY A 124 8.47 -3.72 -10.48
N GLU A 125 9.49 -2.93 -10.83
CA GLU A 125 10.29 -3.16 -12.03
C GLU A 125 11.06 -4.47 -12.01
N GLU A 126 11.73 -4.78 -10.89
CA GLU A 126 12.48 -6.02 -10.71
C GLU A 126 11.58 -7.25 -10.91
N ARG A 127 10.41 -7.26 -10.28
CA ARG A 127 9.42 -8.34 -10.42
C ARG A 127 8.92 -8.48 -11.85
N ARG A 128 8.64 -7.37 -12.54
CA ARG A 128 8.19 -7.40 -13.94
C ARG A 128 9.27 -7.97 -14.87
N ARG A 129 10.53 -7.57 -14.66
CA ARG A 129 11.67 -8.09 -15.44
C ARG A 129 11.83 -9.59 -15.23
N ALA A 130 11.73 -10.07 -13.99
CA ALA A 130 11.82 -11.49 -13.66
C ALA A 130 10.70 -12.34 -14.30
N VAL A 131 9.46 -11.84 -14.33
CA VAL A 131 8.35 -12.52 -15.02
C VAL A 131 8.63 -12.62 -16.52
N ARG A 132 9.08 -11.53 -17.14
CA ARG A 132 9.38 -11.49 -18.59
C ARG A 132 10.57 -12.38 -18.98
N SER A 133 11.59 -12.53 -18.13
CA SER A 133 12.70 -13.46 -18.39
C SER A 133 12.24 -14.91 -18.31
N CYS A 134 11.45 -15.26 -17.29
CA CYS A 134 10.90 -16.61 -17.12
C CYS A 134 10.02 -17.04 -18.31
N SER A 135 9.19 -16.14 -18.85
CA SER A 135 8.36 -16.44 -20.03
C SER A 135 9.17 -16.66 -21.31
N LYS A 136 10.36 -16.05 -21.43
CA LYS A 136 11.24 -16.21 -22.60
C LYS A 136 12.05 -17.51 -22.58
N GLU A 137 12.37 -18.05 -21.40
CA GLU A 137 13.11 -19.31 -21.25
C GLU A 137 12.23 -20.55 -21.49
N GLN A 138 10.90 -20.38 -21.52
CA GLN A 138 9.92 -21.45 -21.74
C GLN A 138 9.35 -21.50 -23.16
N SER A 139 9.80 -20.62 -24.06
CA SER A 139 9.39 -20.55 -25.49
C SER A 139 10.51 -20.98 -26.41
#